data_AF-A0A078LMD9-F1
#
_entry.id   AF-A0A078LMD9-F1
#
_cell.length_a   1.000
_cell.length_b   1.000
_cell.length_c   1.000
_cell.angle_alpha   90.00
_cell.angle_beta   90.00
_cell.angle_gamma   90.00
#
_symmetry.space_group_name_H-M   'P 1'
#
loop_
_entity.id
_entity.type
_entity.pdbx_description
1 polymer ?
#
loop_
_entity_poly.entity_id
_entity_poly.type
_entity_poly.pdbx_seq_one_letter_code
_entity_poly.pdbx_strand_id
1 'polypeptide(L)'
;MLGDRPVTIKAKLLALAVLLALFVGTYYAGYLKGWYAHSDKVNSEYAAKSEKAGKAVAAGEKKAAAASAEGKVIYRTIYRDVVRYVNDPNHTNCRFDDHAVQLRQRALDAANSISGFDAGAVQGGEQSRN
;
A
#
# COMPACT_ATOMS: atom_id res chain seq x y z
N MET A 1 19.52 -8.66 73.73
CA MET A 1 20.11 -10.01 73.62
C MET A 1 19.25 -10.86 72.69
N LEU A 2 19.32 -10.63 71.38
CA LEU A 2 18.60 -11.45 70.39
C LEU A 2 19.56 -12.59 70.00
N GLY A 3 19.49 -13.68 70.76
CA GLY A 3 20.34 -14.85 70.56
C GLY A 3 20.13 -15.45 69.19
N ASP A 4 21.24 -15.68 68.49
CA ASP A 4 21.32 -16.45 67.25
C ASP A 4 20.70 -17.83 67.48
N ARG A 5 19.44 -18.00 67.07
CA ARG A 5 18.87 -19.34 66.88
C ARG A 5 19.46 -19.89 65.59
N PRO A 6 20.07 -21.10 65.60
CA PRO A 6 20.64 -21.68 64.40
C PRO A 6 19.54 -21.87 63.37
N VAL A 7 19.56 -21.04 62.32
CA VAL A 7 18.60 -21.14 61.21
C VAL A 7 18.78 -22.51 60.57
N THR A 8 17.76 -23.36 60.67
CA THR A 8 17.78 -24.71 60.11
C THR A 8 18.05 -24.65 58.61
N ILE A 9 18.83 -25.61 58.08
CA ILE A 9 19.21 -25.64 56.66
C ILE A 9 17.98 -25.59 55.75
N LYS A 10 16.86 -26.22 56.17
CA LYS A 10 15.58 -26.18 55.47
C LYS A 10 15.01 -24.75 55.35
N ALA A 11 15.10 -23.95 56.42
CA ALA A 11 14.66 -22.55 56.39
C ALA A 11 15.55 -21.69 55.49
N LYS A 12 16.87 -21.94 55.46
CA LYS A 12 17.79 -21.26 54.52
C LYS A 12 17.47 -21.60 53.07
N LEU A 13 17.21 -22.88 52.77
CA LEU A 13 16.84 -23.33 51.42
C LEU A 13 15.50 -22.74 50.96
N LEU A 14 14.50 -22.69 51.84
CA LEU A 14 13.22 -22.03 51.55
C LEU A 14 13.39 -20.53 51.27
N ALA A 15 14.18 -19.83 52.08
CA ALA A 15 14.48 -18.42 51.85
C ALA A 15 15.19 -18.17 50.51
N LEU A 16 16.14 -19.05 50.14
CA LEU A 16 16.83 -19.00 48.85
C LEU A 16 15.88 -19.25 47.67
N ALA A 17 14.98 -20.23 47.80
CA ALA A 17 13.99 -20.53 46.77
C ALA A 17 13.01 -19.37 46.54
N VAL A 18 12.55 -18.72 47.61
CA VAL A 18 11.68 -17.54 47.53
C VAL A 18 12.41 -16.37 46.86
N LEU A 19 13.67 -16.11 47.22
CA LEU A 19 14.48 -15.08 46.57
C LEU A 19 14.66 -15.33 45.08
N LEU A 20 14.95 -16.58 44.69
CA LEU A 20 15.06 -16.97 43.28
C LEU A 20 13.76 -16.77 42.52
N ALA A 21 12.62 -17.16 43.11
CA ALA A 21 11.31 -16.96 42.50
C ALA A 21 10.98 -15.47 42.28
N LEU A 22 11.33 -14.61 43.25
CA LEU A 22 11.15 -13.16 43.13
C LEU A 22 12.04 -12.55 42.03
N PHE A 23 13.28 -13.01 41.91
CA PHE A 23 14.19 -12.57 40.85
C PHE A 23 13.69 -12.96 39.46
N VAL A 24 13.25 -14.21 39.28
CA VAL A 24 12.70 -14.67 38.00
C VAL A 24 11.41 -13.92 37.65
N GLY A 25 10.52 -13.72 38.63
CA GLY A 25 9.27 -13.01 38.43
C GLY A 25 9.46 -11.55 38.02
N THR A 26 10.37 -10.82 38.68
CA THR A 26 10.66 -9.42 38.35
C THR A 26 11.34 -9.27 36.99
N TYR A 27 12.27 -10.17 36.65
CA TYR A 27 12.92 -10.20 35.34
C TYR A 27 11.91 -10.47 34.21
N TYR A 28 11.03 -11.46 34.39
CA TYR A 28 10.01 -11.81 33.40
C TYR A 28 8.97 -10.70 33.21
N ALA A 29 8.51 -10.07 34.31
CA ALA A 29 7.59 -8.95 34.24
C ALA A 29 8.20 -7.72 33.55
N GLY A 30 9.49 -7.45 33.77
CA GLY A 30 10.24 -6.40 33.08
C GLY A 30 10.40 -6.69 31.58
N TYR A 31 10.74 -7.92 31.23
CA TYR A 31 10.86 -8.37 29.84
C TYR A 31 9.53 -8.23 29.08
N LEU A 32 8.42 -8.70 29.66
CA LEU A 32 7.08 -8.53 29.07
C LEU A 32 6.73 -7.06 28.88
N LYS A 33 6.93 -6.21 29.90
CA LYS A 33 6.67 -4.77 29.79
C LYS A 33 7.49 -4.11 28.69
N GLY A 34 8.77 -4.46 28.57
CA GLY A 34 9.64 -3.97 27.50
C GLY A 34 9.19 -4.44 26.12
N TRP A 35 8.78 -5.71 26.01
CA TRP A 35 8.27 -6.29 24.77
C TRP A 35 6.97 -5.61 24.31
N TYR A 36 6.00 -5.43 25.21
CA TYR A 36 4.75 -4.73 24.89
C TYR A 36 4.97 -3.27 24.53
N ALA A 37 5.80 -2.53 25.28
CA ALA A 37 6.10 -1.13 24.98
C ALA A 37 6.81 -0.97 23.62
N HIS A 38 7.71 -1.88 23.27
CA HIS A 38 8.36 -1.90 21.96
C HIS A 38 7.36 -2.26 20.85
N SER A 39 6.51 -3.26 21.07
CA SER A 39 5.48 -3.68 20.12
C SER A 39 4.47 -2.57 19.85
N ASP A 40 4.02 -1.83 20.87
CA ASP A 40 3.06 -0.74 20.72
C ASP A 40 3.67 0.43 19.92
N LYS A 41 4.92 0.79 20.21
CA LYS A 41 5.63 1.82 19.43
C LYS A 41 5.75 1.41 17.97
N VAL A 42 6.23 0.20 17.71
CA VAL A 42 6.42 -0.31 16.35
C VAL A 42 5.09 -0.42 15.61
N ASN A 43 4.04 -0.95 16.25
CA ASN A 43 2.72 -1.08 15.65
C ASN A 43 2.09 0.29 15.34
N SER A 44 2.26 1.29 16.22
CA SER A 44 1.78 2.66 15.95
C SER A 44 2.53 3.34 14.80
N GLU A 45 3.84 3.12 14.68
CA GLU A 45 4.64 3.61 13.55
C GLU A 45 4.22 2.96 12.23
N TYR A 46 3.97 1.65 12.23
CA TYR A 46 3.43 0.95 11.06
C TYR A 46 2.01 1.40 10.71
N ALA A 47 1.14 1.59 11.70
CA ALA A 47 -0.21 2.13 11.48
C ALA A 47 -0.15 3.51 10.81
N ALA A 48 0.68 4.42 11.32
CA ALA A 48 0.86 5.74 10.73
C ALA A 48 1.44 5.68 9.31
N LYS A 49 2.36 4.75 9.03
CA LYS A 49 2.92 4.54 7.69
C LYS A 49 1.88 3.95 6.73
N SER A 50 1.07 3.00 7.21
CA SER A 50 0.00 2.37 6.44
C SER A 50 -1.11 3.35 6.07
N GLU A 51 -1.46 4.27 6.97
CA GLU A 51 -2.45 5.31 6.70
C GLU A 51 -1.95 6.28 5.61
N LYS A 52 -0.68 6.69 5.69
CA LYS A 52 -0.05 7.54 4.67
C LYS A 52 0.01 6.84 3.30
N ALA A 53 0.40 5.56 3.29
CA ALA A 53 0.41 4.76 2.07
C ALA A 53 -1.01 4.59 1.50
N GLY A 54 -2.00 4.30 2.34
CA GLY A 54 -3.41 4.17 1.94
C GLY A 54 -3.96 5.47 1.34
N LYS A 55 -3.62 6.63 1.91
CA LYS A 55 -3.99 7.94 1.35
C LYS A 55 -3.34 8.20 -0.01
N ALA A 56 -2.08 7.83 -0.20
CA ALA A 56 -1.39 7.96 -1.47
C ALA A 56 -1.98 7.02 -2.54
N VAL A 57 -2.29 5.77 -2.17
CA VAL A 57 -2.95 4.79 -3.05
C VAL A 57 -4.35 5.27 -3.42
N ALA A 58 -5.15 5.75 -2.45
CA ALA A 58 -6.50 6.26 -2.72
C ALA A 58 -6.50 7.46 -3.68
N ALA A 59 -5.48 8.34 -3.60
CA ALA A 59 -5.32 9.42 -4.56
C ALA A 59 -4.99 8.88 -5.98
N GLY A 60 -4.12 7.87 -6.06
CA GLY A 60 -3.81 7.16 -7.31
C GLY A 60 -5.02 6.44 -7.90
N GLU A 61 -5.78 5.72 -7.08
CA GLU A 61 -7.01 5.01 -7.46
C GLU A 61 -8.09 5.96 -7.96
N LYS A 62 -8.30 7.11 -7.29
CA LYS A 62 -9.24 8.14 -7.76
C LYS A 62 -8.83 8.70 -9.12
N LYS A 63 -7.54 8.97 -9.32
CA LYS A 63 -7.01 9.44 -10.60
C LYS A 63 -7.18 8.39 -11.69
N ALA A 64 -6.89 7.12 -11.39
CA ALA A 64 -7.05 6.01 -12.32
C ALA A 64 -8.53 5.75 -12.67
N ALA A 65 -9.45 5.88 -11.70
CA ALA A 65 -10.87 5.77 -11.92
C ALA A 65 -11.41 6.88 -12.83
N ALA A 66 -10.95 8.13 -12.63
CA ALA A 66 -11.29 9.26 -13.51
C ALA A 66 -10.78 9.04 -14.95
N ALA A 67 -9.51 8.67 -15.10
CA ALA A 67 -8.93 8.36 -16.42
C ALA A 67 -9.64 7.19 -17.12
N SER A 68 -10.07 6.17 -16.36
CA SER A 68 -10.82 5.03 -16.90
C SER A 68 -12.23 5.43 -17.37
N ALA A 69 -12.89 6.34 -16.66
CA ALA A 69 -14.20 6.87 -17.05
C ALA A 69 -14.09 7.73 -18.33
N GLU A 70 -13.09 8.61 -18.41
CA GLU A 70 -12.81 9.42 -19.60
C GLU A 70 -12.45 8.56 -20.81
N GLY A 71 -11.56 7.58 -20.63
CA GLY A 71 -11.18 6.63 -21.69
C GLY A 71 -12.37 5.84 -22.25
N LYS A 72 -13.33 5.44 -21.39
CA LYS A 72 -14.55 4.73 -21.84
C LYS A 72 -15.44 5.60 -22.74
N VAL A 73 -15.57 6.89 -22.45
CA VAL A 73 -16.38 7.83 -23.26
C VAL A 73 -15.72 8.06 -24.62
N ILE A 74 -14.41 8.28 -24.62
CA ILE A 74 -13.59 8.46 -25.82
C ILE A 74 -13.68 7.21 -26.71
N TYR A 75 -13.46 6.02 -26.14
CA TYR A 75 -13.54 4.76 -26.87
C TYR A 75 -14.91 4.54 -27.53
N ARG A 76 -16.00 4.77 -26.78
CA ARG A 76 -17.36 4.66 -27.33
C ARG A 76 -17.61 5.64 -28.47
N THR A 77 -17.07 6.85 -28.37
CA THR A 77 -17.21 7.89 -29.39
C THR A 77 -16.47 7.51 -30.66
N ILE A 78 -15.19 7.13 -30.54
CA ILE A 78 -14.38 6.68 -31.68
C ILE A 78 -15.03 5.46 -32.33
N TYR A 79 -15.48 4.48 -31.54
CA TYR A 79 -16.17 3.30 -32.08
C TYR A 79 -17.43 3.68 -32.87
N ARG A 80 -18.25 4.60 -32.36
CA ARG A 80 -19.43 5.11 -33.07
C ARG A 80 -19.03 5.81 -34.37
N ASP A 81 -17.97 6.61 -34.36
CA ASP A 81 -17.49 7.33 -35.54
C ASP A 81 -16.94 6.35 -36.60
N VAL A 82 -16.25 5.27 -36.19
CA VAL A 82 -15.83 4.17 -37.07
C VAL A 82 -17.03 3.46 -37.69
N VAL A 83 -18.03 3.07 -36.88
CA VAL A 83 -19.24 2.39 -37.38
C VAL A 83 -20.00 3.29 -38.36
N ARG A 84 -20.09 4.59 -38.07
CA ARG A 84 -20.74 5.56 -38.96
C ARG A 84 -19.99 5.71 -40.28
N TYR A 85 -18.66 5.79 -40.23
CA TYR A 85 -17.82 5.89 -41.41
C TYR A 85 -17.93 4.64 -42.30
N VAL A 86 -17.90 3.44 -41.71
CA VAL A 86 -17.99 2.17 -42.45
C VAL A 86 -19.39 1.94 -43.06
N ASN A 87 -20.44 2.36 -42.36
CA ASN A 87 -21.83 2.19 -42.83
C ASN A 87 -22.32 3.32 -43.76
N ASP A 88 -21.47 4.29 -44.12
CA ASP A 88 -21.87 5.34 -45.05
C ASP A 88 -22.00 4.76 -46.48
N PRO A 89 -23.20 4.78 -47.10
CA PRO A 89 -23.40 4.23 -48.44
C PRO A 89 -22.63 4.99 -49.54
N ASN A 90 -22.09 6.17 -49.24
CA ASN A 90 -21.25 6.94 -50.17
C ASN A 90 -19.77 6.52 -50.14
N HIS A 91 -19.36 5.67 -49.18
CA HIS A 91 -18.01 5.09 -49.10
C HIS A 91 -17.89 3.81 -49.92
N THR A 92 -17.98 3.94 -51.25
CA THR A 92 -17.93 2.79 -52.19
C THR A 92 -16.53 2.48 -52.73
N ASN A 93 -15.53 3.35 -52.48
CA ASN A 93 -14.16 3.18 -52.96
C ASN A 93 -13.20 2.82 -51.82
N CYS A 94 -12.35 1.81 -52.03
CA CYS A 94 -11.27 1.41 -51.12
C CYS A 94 -10.09 2.38 -51.16
N ARG A 95 -10.31 3.66 -50.83
CA ARG A 95 -9.24 4.64 -50.59
C ARG A 95 -9.45 5.21 -49.18
N PHE A 96 -8.34 5.38 -48.45
CA PHE A 96 -8.37 6.16 -47.22
C PHE A 96 -8.60 7.61 -47.60
N ASP A 97 -9.78 8.12 -47.27
CA ASP A 97 -10.08 9.53 -47.41
C ASP A 97 -9.52 10.32 -46.22
N ASP A 98 -9.61 11.64 -46.29
CA ASP A 98 -9.10 12.51 -45.23
C ASP A 98 -9.82 12.26 -43.89
N HIS A 99 -11.06 11.78 -43.92
CA HIS A 99 -11.85 11.50 -42.73
C HIS A 99 -11.35 10.25 -41.98
N ALA A 100 -10.98 9.19 -42.68
CA ALA A 100 -10.32 8.02 -42.09
C ALA A 100 -8.95 8.37 -41.48
N VAL A 101 -8.17 9.22 -42.16
CA VAL A 101 -6.87 9.68 -41.64
C VAL A 101 -7.08 10.53 -40.38
N GLN A 102 -8.06 11.43 -40.38
CA GLN A 102 -8.40 12.26 -39.23
C GLN A 102 -8.94 11.44 -38.05
N LEU A 103 -9.71 10.38 -38.31
CA LEU A 103 -10.22 9.48 -37.27
C LEU A 103 -9.08 8.70 -36.61
N ARG A 104 -8.11 8.23 -37.41
CA ARG A 104 -6.89 7.59 -36.89
C ARG A 104 -6.08 8.56 -36.03
N GLN A 105 -5.87 9.78 -36.49
CA GLN A 105 -5.10 10.78 -35.73
C GLN A 105 -5.80 11.15 -34.42
N ARG A 106 -7.13 11.35 -34.45
CA ARG A 106 -7.93 11.58 -33.24
C ARG A 106 -7.81 10.42 -32.25
N ALA A 107 -7.74 9.18 -32.72
CA ALA A 107 -7.52 8.03 -31.85
C ALA A 107 -6.12 8.01 -31.21
N LEU A 108 -5.08 8.42 -31.94
CA LEU A 108 -3.71 8.57 -31.43
C LEU A 108 -3.62 9.70 -30.40
N ASP A 109 -4.17 10.88 -30.73
CA ASP A 109 -4.17 12.04 -29.82
C ASP A 109 -5.00 11.76 -28.56
N ALA A 110 -6.09 11.02 -28.70
CA ALA A 110 -6.89 10.55 -27.57
C ALA A 110 -6.11 9.59 -26.66
N ALA A 111 -5.37 8.64 -27.23
CA ALA A 111 -4.50 7.75 -26.44
C ALA A 111 -3.41 8.54 -25.69
N ASN A 112 -2.82 9.54 -26.35
CA ASN A 112 -1.76 10.38 -25.78
C ASN A 112 -2.26 11.40 -24.74
N SER A 113 -3.55 11.74 -24.75
CA SER A 113 -4.17 12.69 -23.81
C SER A 113 -4.74 12.03 -22.54
N ILE A 114 -4.89 10.71 -22.52
CA ILE A 114 -5.30 9.98 -21.31
C ILE A 114 -4.13 9.97 -20.33
N SER A 115 -4.24 10.80 -19.28
CA SER A 115 -3.20 10.91 -18.27
C SER A 115 -2.96 9.57 -17.56
N GLY A 116 -1.72 9.08 -17.59
CA GLY A 116 -1.31 7.82 -16.95
C GLY A 116 -1.07 6.63 -17.88
N PHE A 117 -1.35 6.73 -19.19
CA PHE A 117 -1.00 5.67 -20.16
C PHE A 117 0.51 5.64 -20.44
N ASP A 118 1.16 6.81 -20.50
CA ASP A 118 2.63 6.98 -20.66
C ASP A 118 3.38 7.19 -19.33
N ALA A 119 2.68 7.19 -18.19
CA ALA A 119 3.35 7.30 -16.90
C ALA A 119 4.05 5.97 -16.61
N GLY A 120 5.38 5.92 -16.82
CA GLY A 120 6.19 4.77 -16.47
C GLY A 120 5.80 4.26 -15.08
N ALA A 121 5.59 2.94 -14.98
CA ALA A 121 5.21 2.29 -13.73
C ALA A 121 6.11 2.83 -12.63
N VAL A 122 5.54 3.58 -11.68
CA VAL A 122 6.29 4.10 -10.53
C VAL A 122 6.91 2.90 -9.84
N GLN A 123 8.22 2.71 -10.05
CA GLN A 123 9.02 1.70 -9.38
C GLN A 123 9.03 2.08 -7.90
N GLY A 124 8.03 1.56 -7.19
CA GLY A 124 7.95 1.65 -5.75
C GLY A 124 9.01 0.75 -5.16
N GLY A 125 10.19 1.30 -4.87
CA GLY A 125 11.10 0.70 -3.92
C GLY A 125 12.58 0.78 -4.24
N GLU A 126 13.16 1.96 -4.49
CA GLU A 126 14.62 2.09 -4.30
C GLU A 126 15.05 3.53 -4.01
N GLN A 127 14.68 4.05 -2.83
CA GLN A 127 15.29 5.30 -2.35
C GLN A 127 15.30 5.36 -0.81
N SER A 128 16.03 4.44 -0.18
CA SER A 128 16.48 4.62 1.20
C SER A 128 17.67 3.72 1.51
N ARG A 129 18.86 4.14 1.06
CA ARG A 129 20.13 3.64 1.59
C ARG A 129 21.16 4.76 1.48
N ASN A 130 21.19 5.62 2.50
CA ASN A 130 22.38 6.36 2.90
C ASN A 130 22.84 5.72 4.22
#